data_AF-C0PRS2-F1
#
_entry.id   AF-C0PRS2-F1
#
_cell.length_a   1.000
_cell.length_b   1.000
_cell.length_c   1.000
_cell.angle_alpha   90.00
_cell.angle_beta   90.00
_cell.angle_gamma   90.00
#
_symmetry.space_group_name_H-M   'P 1'
#
loop_
_entity.id
_entity.type
_entity.pdbx_description
1 polymer ?
#
loop_
_entity_poly.entity_id
_entity_poly.type
_entity_poly.pdbx_seq_one_letter_code
_entity_poly.pdbx_strand_id
1 'polypeptide(L)'
;MAVPAASLLTASALCPRESMQVTSSRFNQMWVVRNQRSFNNHVKRVFLQSSLRRSSSKGPVWPRASQSNGNTVITTEKLNQEIGCLGVKVEEGEGKLPKLVLKSNGGSEAEIYLFGGCISSWKIPNGKDLLFVRPDAVFNGQKPISGGIPHCFPQFGPGLIQQHGFARNMT
;
A
#
# COMPACT_ATOMS: atom_id res chain seq x y z
N MET A 1 41.94 -21.51 55.90
CA MET A 1 40.69 -20.91 56.38
C MET A 1 40.24 -19.83 55.39
N ALA A 2 38.94 -19.81 55.10
CA ALA A 2 38.12 -18.73 54.53
C ALA A 2 38.32 -18.26 53.06
N VAL A 3 37.15 -17.98 52.47
CA VAL A 3 36.74 -17.61 51.09
C VAL A 3 36.00 -16.25 51.23
N PRO A 4 35.48 -15.55 50.18
CA PRO A 4 36.06 -14.87 49.00
C PRO A 4 35.71 -13.35 48.94
N ALA A 5 36.08 -12.63 47.86
CA ALA A 5 35.33 -11.47 47.37
C ALA A 5 35.54 -11.25 45.84
N ALA A 6 34.47 -10.82 45.17
CA ALA A 6 34.24 -10.87 43.73
C ALA A 6 34.46 -9.54 42.98
N SER A 7 34.70 -9.62 41.66
CA SER A 7 34.31 -8.68 40.57
C SER A 7 35.20 -8.94 39.35
N LEU A 8 34.81 -8.86 38.07
CA LEU A 8 33.56 -8.66 37.36
C LEU A 8 33.80 -9.22 35.95
N LEU A 9 32.81 -9.93 35.39
CA LEU A 9 32.84 -10.52 34.05
C LEU A 9 32.64 -9.46 32.96
N THR A 10 33.53 -9.39 31.97
CA THR A 10 33.25 -8.83 30.64
C THR A 10 32.60 -9.90 29.77
N ALA A 11 31.32 -9.70 29.41
CA ALA A 11 30.59 -10.54 28.48
C ALA A 11 30.66 -9.97 27.06
N SER A 12 31.36 -10.67 26.17
CA SER A 12 31.34 -10.46 24.72
C SER A 12 30.10 -11.13 24.15
N ALA A 13 29.05 -10.37 23.84
CA ALA A 13 27.89 -10.90 23.13
C ALA A 13 28.16 -10.88 21.62
N LEU A 14 28.56 -12.04 21.10
CA LEU A 14 28.49 -12.38 19.69
C LEU A 14 27.02 -12.34 19.25
N CYS A 15 26.71 -11.54 18.22
CA CYS A 15 25.40 -11.49 17.60
C CYS A 15 25.19 -12.75 16.74
N PRO A 16 24.20 -13.63 17.00
CA PRO A 16 23.92 -14.75 16.12
C PRO A 16 23.29 -14.24 14.82
N ARG A 17 23.94 -14.56 13.71
CA ARG A 17 23.45 -14.38 12.34
C ARG A 17 22.43 -15.50 12.07
N GLU A 18 21.17 -15.27 12.37
CA GLU A 18 20.10 -16.20 11.95
C GLU A 18 19.86 -16.06 10.44
N SER A 19 20.30 -17.06 9.69
CA SER A 19 19.91 -17.27 8.31
C SER A 19 18.44 -17.69 8.26
N MET A 20 17.55 -16.72 8.20
CA MET A 20 16.13 -16.95 7.98
C MET A 20 15.89 -17.23 6.49
N GLN A 21 16.02 -18.49 6.10
CA GLN A 21 15.54 -19.01 4.82
C GLN A 21 14.00 -18.95 4.83
N VAL A 22 13.44 -17.79 4.46
CA VAL A 22 12.00 -17.63 4.25
C VAL A 22 11.67 -18.12 2.85
N THR A 23 11.08 -19.31 2.76
CA THR A 23 10.52 -19.81 1.50
C THR A 23 9.34 -18.93 1.09
N SER A 24 9.37 -18.46 -0.16
CA SER A 24 8.51 -17.40 -0.71
C SER A 24 7.00 -17.69 -0.71
N SER A 25 6.58 -18.93 -0.47
CA SER A 25 5.16 -19.30 -0.49
C SER A 25 4.39 -19.00 0.81
N ARG A 26 5.06 -18.95 1.97
CA ARG A 26 4.40 -18.73 3.27
C ARG A 26 4.23 -17.26 3.65
N PHE A 27 5.01 -16.36 3.05
CA PHE A 27 4.92 -14.93 3.36
C PHE A 27 3.66 -14.30 2.75
N ASN A 28 3.27 -14.73 1.53
CA ASN A 28 2.12 -14.19 0.82
C ASN A 28 0.78 -14.51 1.49
N GLN A 29 0.62 -15.71 2.06
CA GLN A 29 -0.60 -16.11 2.75
C GLN A 29 -0.78 -15.39 4.09
N MET A 30 0.31 -15.19 4.84
CA MET A 30 0.22 -14.70 6.21
C MET A 30 0.05 -13.17 6.29
N TRP A 31 0.56 -12.42 5.33
CA TRP A 31 0.37 -10.96 5.24
C TRP A 31 -1.07 -10.60 4.82
N VAL A 32 -1.62 -11.31 3.83
CA VAL A 32 -3.00 -11.13 3.33
C VAL A 32 -4.03 -11.42 4.43
N VAL A 33 -3.88 -12.53 5.17
CA VAL A 33 -4.85 -12.92 6.22
C VAL A 33 -4.81 -11.97 7.43
N ARG A 34 -3.64 -11.47 7.82
CA ARG A 34 -3.50 -10.56 8.97
C ARG A 34 -4.08 -9.16 8.68
N ASN A 35 -3.91 -8.64 7.47
CA ASN A 35 -4.44 -7.32 7.11
C ASN A 35 -5.98 -7.35 6.94
N GLN A 36 -6.53 -8.46 6.42
CA GLN A 36 -7.97 -8.63 6.27
C GLN A 36 -8.72 -8.80 7.60
N ARG A 37 -8.10 -9.42 8.62
CA ARG A 37 -8.67 -9.46 9.99
C ARG A 37 -8.68 -8.09 10.66
N SER A 38 -7.64 -7.28 10.48
CA SER A 38 -7.57 -5.93 11.06
C SER A 38 -8.66 -5.01 10.47
N PHE A 39 -8.85 -5.07 9.14
CA PHE A 39 -9.92 -4.34 8.46
C PHE A 39 -11.33 -4.82 8.86
N ASN A 40 -11.56 -6.15 8.89
CA ASN A 40 -12.85 -6.71 9.30
C ASN A 40 -13.20 -6.41 10.77
N ASN A 41 -12.21 -6.34 11.66
CA ASN A 41 -12.45 -5.99 13.06
C ASN A 41 -12.78 -4.51 13.25
N HIS A 42 -12.22 -3.61 12.43
CA HIS A 42 -12.59 -2.19 12.46
C HIS A 42 -14.02 -1.97 11.95
N VAL A 43 -14.40 -2.61 10.83
CA VAL A 43 -15.75 -2.52 10.26
C VAL A 43 -16.81 -3.14 11.19
N LYS A 44 -16.51 -4.27 11.85
CA LYS A 44 -17.43 -4.87 12.84
C LYS A 44 -17.61 -4.01 14.09
N ARG A 45 -16.58 -3.27 14.52
CA ARG A 45 -16.68 -2.37 15.69
C ARG A 45 -17.56 -1.15 15.43
N VAL A 46 -17.52 -0.64 14.19
CA VAL A 46 -18.42 0.44 13.73
C VAL A 46 -19.88 -0.05 13.64
N PHE A 47 -20.11 -1.33 13.34
CA PHE A 47 -21.46 -1.89 13.19
C PHE A 47 -22.13 -2.35 14.49
N LEU A 48 -21.38 -2.62 15.57
CA LEU A 48 -21.95 -3.16 16.82
C LEU A 48 -22.19 -2.12 17.93
N GLN A 49 -21.75 -0.86 17.77
CA GLN A 49 -22.03 0.20 18.75
C GLN A 49 -23.34 0.97 18.50
N SER A 50 -24.07 0.66 17.42
CA SER A 50 -25.31 1.35 17.05
C SER A 50 -26.59 0.74 17.64
N SER A 51 -26.53 -0.35 18.41
CA SER A 51 -27.74 -1.02 18.93
C SER A 51 -28.32 -0.46 20.24
N LEU A 52 -27.73 0.61 20.81
CA LEU A 52 -28.25 1.25 22.02
C LEU A 52 -28.31 2.78 21.85
N ARG A 53 -29.25 3.27 21.03
CA ARG A 53 -29.95 4.54 21.30
C ARG A 53 -31.18 4.72 20.40
N ARG A 54 -32.33 4.67 21.07
CA ARG A 54 -33.66 5.22 20.77
C ARG A 54 -33.84 6.02 19.46
N SER A 55 -34.84 5.56 18.70
CA SER A 55 -36.00 6.35 18.23
C SER A 55 -35.71 7.79 17.80
N SER A 56 -35.36 7.96 16.52
CA SER A 56 -35.71 9.15 15.75
C SER A 56 -35.85 8.73 14.29
N SER A 57 -36.99 9.03 13.68
CA SER A 57 -37.38 8.69 12.32
C SER A 57 -36.62 9.54 11.29
N LYS A 58 -35.29 9.47 11.29
CA LYS A 58 -34.43 9.93 10.20
C LYS A 58 -33.25 8.97 10.15
N GLY A 59 -33.29 8.03 9.20
CA GLY A 59 -32.19 7.10 8.96
C GLY A 59 -30.87 7.85 8.72
N PRO A 60 -29.71 7.20 8.93
CA PRO A 60 -28.43 7.83 8.69
C PRO A 60 -28.33 8.27 7.23
N VAL A 61 -28.38 9.58 7.03
CA VAL A 61 -28.01 10.21 5.75
C VAL A 61 -26.50 10.08 5.66
N TRP A 62 -26.03 9.07 4.94
CA TRP A 62 -24.65 9.07 4.45
C TRP A 62 -24.45 10.38 3.69
N PRO A 63 -23.39 11.17 3.95
CA PRO A 63 -23.07 12.27 3.07
C PRO A 63 -22.97 11.69 1.67
N ARG A 64 -23.92 12.08 0.82
CA ARG A 64 -23.87 11.77 -0.60
C ARG A 64 -22.52 12.31 -1.05
N ALA A 65 -21.61 11.41 -1.44
CA ALA A 65 -20.38 11.81 -2.11
C ALA A 65 -20.83 12.79 -3.19
N SER A 66 -20.46 14.05 -3.02
CA SER A 66 -20.70 15.05 -4.04
C SER A 66 -19.95 14.53 -5.25
N GLN A 67 -20.69 13.99 -6.21
CA GLN A 67 -20.16 13.82 -7.55
C GLN A 67 -19.92 15.25 -8.01
N SER A 68 -18.68 15.72 -7.83
CA SER A 68 -18.20 16.84 -8.62
C SER A 68 -18.22 16.34 -10.06
N ASN A 69 -19.33 16.63 -10.74
CA ASN A 69 -19.41 16.62 -12.19
C ASN A 69 -18.51 17.73 -12.69
N GLY A 70 -17.21 17.45 -12.69
CA GLY A 70 -16.19 18.23 -13.34
C GLY A 70 -15.19 17.23 -13.87
N ASN A 71 -15.13 17.08 -15.19
CA ASN A 71 -13.92 16.65 -15.87
C ASN A 71 -12.83 17.69 -15.57
N THR A 72 -12.38 17.74 -14.32
CA THR A 72 -11.20 18.48 -13.93
C THR A 72 -10.07 17.57 -14.37
N VAL A 73 -9.54 17.82 -15.57
CA VAL A 73 -8.30 17.19 -15.99
C VAL A 73 -7.30 17.49 -14.89
N ILE A 74 -6.98 16.48 -14.09
CA ILE A 74 -6.02 16.61 -13.01
C ILE A 74 -4.67 16.75 -13.71
N THR A 75 -4.22 17.99 -13.88
CA THR A 75 -2.94 18.26 -14.52
C THR A 75 -1.82 17.96 -13.55
N THR A 76 -0.71 17.45 -14.09
CA THR A 76 0.52 17.14 -13.35
C THR A 76 1.04 18.36 -12.60
N GLU A 77 0.88 19.56 -13.17
CA GLU A 77 1.33 20.81 -12.56
C GLU A 77 0.50 21.17 -11.34
N LYS A 78 -0.83 20.99 -11.41
CA LYS A 78 -1.71 21.27 -10.29
C LYS A 78 -1.45 20.32 -9.12
N LEU A 79 -1.26 19.03 -9.41
CA LEU A 79 -0.88 18.06 -8.37
C LEU A 79 0.49 18.40 -7.77
N ASN A 80 1.48 18.76 -8.58
CA ASN A 80 2.77 19.17 -8.05
C ASN A 80 2.70 20.41 -7.15
N GLN A 81 1.78 21.33 -7.40
CA GLN A 81 1.55 22.47 -6.51
C GLN A 81 0.91 22.05 -5.18
N GLU A 82 0.03 21.04 -5.19
CA GLU A 82 -0.70 20.59 -4.00
C GLU A 82 0.09 19.58 -3.14
N ILE A 83 0.84 18.66 -3.78
CA ILE A 83 1.53 17.55 -3.11
C ILE A 83 3.04 17.51 -3.37
N GLY A 84 3.56 18.40 -4.23
CA GLY A 84 5.00 18.49 -4.48
C GLY A 84 5.73 18.98 -3.24
N CYS A 85 6.51 18.09 -2.65
CA CYS A 85 7.37 18.40 -1.51
C CYS A 85 8.74 17.73 -1.71
N LEU A 86 9.66 17.93 -0.77
CA LEU A 86 11.00 17.34 -0.87
C LEU A 86 10.90 15.81 -1.01
N GLY A 87 11.26 15.31 -2.20
CA GLY A 87 11.23 13.88 -2.51
C GLY A 87 9.91 13.36 -3.07
N VAL A 88 8.89 14.19 -3.33
CA VAL A 88 7.63 13.78 -3.97
C VAL A 88 7.39 14.61 -5.21
N LYS A 89 7.22 13.95 -6.35
CA LYS A 89 6.91 14.59 -7.64
C LYS A 89 5.81 13.82 -8.35
N VAL A 90 4.96 14.53 -9.05
CA VAL A 90 3.98 13.99 -9.99
C VAL A 90 4.53 14.19 -11.39
N GLU A 91 4.57 13.12 -12.17
CA GLU A 91 5.08 13.12 -13.53
C GLU A 91 4.12 12.34 -14.43
N GLU A 92 4.17 12.61 -15.74
CA GLU A 92 3.47 11.81 -16.72
C GLU A 92 4.29 10.53 -16.99
N GLY A 93 3.70 9.38 -16.68
CA GLY A 93 4.29 8.06 -16.86
C GLY A 93 4.03 7.46 -18.23
N GLU A 94 4.22 6.15 -18.34
CA GLU A 94 3.91 5.42 -19.56
C GLU A 94 2.42 5.54 -19.90
N GLY A 95 2.11 5.61 -21.20
CA GLY A 95 0.74 5.73 -21.70
C GLY A 95 -0.02 6.98 -21.23
N LYS A 96 0.72 8.05 -20.87
CA LYS A 96 0.18 9.34 -20.42
C LYS A 96 -0.59 9.28 -19.10
N LEU A 97 -0.35 8.24 -18.29
CA LEU A 97 -0.96 8.12 -16.98
C LEU A 97 -0.16 8.92 -15.95
N PRO A 98 -0.84 9.67 -15.05
CA PRO A 98 -0.15 10.36 -13.98
C PRO A 98 0.45 9.35 -13.00
N LYS A 99 1.74 9.54 -12.67
CA LYS A 99 2.47 8.77 -11.68
C LYS A 99 3.12 9.68 -10.65
N LEU A 100 3.28 9.15 -9.44
CA LEU A 100 4.08 9.73 -8.38
C LEU A 100 5.46 9.08 -8.38
N VAL A 101 6.48 9.92 -8.34
CA VAL A 101 7.87 9.56 -8.16
C VAL A 101 8.29 10.01 -6.77
N LEU A 102 8.61 9.03 -5.93
CA LEU A 102 9.08 9.24 -4.57
C LEU A 102 10.59 9.01 -4.52
N LYS A 103 11.34 9.98 -4.00
CA LYS A 103 12.79 9.91 -3.81
C LYS A 103 13.13 10.07 -2.35
N SER A 104 13.84 9.09 -1.80
CA SER A 104 14.38 9.14 -0.45
C SER A 104 15.73 9.84 -0.43
N ASN A 105 16.06 10.51 0.67
CA ASN A 105 17.40 11.05 0.91
C ASN A 105 18.49 9.97 0.83
N GLY A 106 18.15 8.70 1.10
CA GLY A 106 19.06 7.56 1.00
C GLY A 106 19.31 7.07 -0.44
N GLY A 107 18.74 7.72 -1.46
CA GLY A 107 18.94 7.37 -2.87
C GLY A 107 17.99 6.29 -3.41
N SER A 108 17.05 5.80 -2.61
CA SER A 108 15.98 4.90 -3.07
C SER A 108 14.89 5.69 -3.79
N GLU A 109 14.28 5.08 -4.80
CA GLU A 109 13.20 5.67 -5.60
C GLU A 109 12.04 4.70 -5.73
N ALA A 110 10.80 5.20 -5.70
CA ALA A 110 9.60 4.41 -5.96
C ALA A 110 8.68 5.13 -6.95
N GLU A 111 8.07 4.37 -7.84
CA GLU A 111 7.11 4.88 -8.81
C GLU A 111 5.73 4.30 -8.54
N ILE A 112 4.73 5.17 -8.43
CA ILE A 112 3.35 4.80 -8.08
C ILE A 112 2.41 5.42 -9.11
N TYR A 113 1.71 4.61 -9.88
CA TYR A 113 0.66 5.10 -10.77
C TYR A 113 -0.60 5.42 -9.96
N LEU A 114 -1.19 6.60 -10.21
CA LEU A 114 -2.44 6.99 -9.54
C LEU A 114 -3.59 6.06 -9.93
N PHE A 115 -3.57 5.58 -11.16
CA PHE A 115 -4.47 4.52 -11.60
C PHE A 115 -4.26 3.23 -10.79
N GLY A 116 -5.29 2.86 -10.02
CA GLY A 116 -5.30 1.71 -9.12
C GLY A 116 -4.39 1.85 -7.90
N GLY A 117 -3.71 2.99 -7.73
CA GLY A 117 -2.66 3.19 -6.72
C GLY A 117 -1.53 2.17 -6.85
N CYS A 118 -1.20 1.73 -8.06
CA CYS A 118 -0.28 0.61 -8.27
C CYS A 118 1.18 1.07 -8.14
N ILE A 119 1.94 0.43 -7.26
CA ILE A 119 3.39 0.65 -7.16
C ILE A 119 4.06 -0.18 -8.25
N SER A 120 4.59 0.49 -9.28
CA SER A 120 5.18 -0.17 -10.46
C SER A 120 6.68 -0.42 -10.31
N SER A 121 7.40 0.43 -9.59
CA SER A 121 8.86 0.34 -9.46
C SER A 121 9.28 0.65 -8.03
N TRP A 122 10.30 -0.07 -7.56
CA TRP A 122 11.02 0.27 -6.35
C TRP A 122 12.51 0.03 -6.56
N LYS A 123 13.22 1.10 -6.84
CA LYS A 123 14.67 1.12 -7.04
C LYS A 123 15.38 1.37 -5.72
N ILE A 124 16.35 0.51 -5.43
CA ILE A 124 17.31 0.74 -4.34
C ILE A 124 18.48 1.60 -4.85
N PRO A 125 19.32 2.18 -3.96
CA PRO A 125 20.35 3.16 -4.35
C PRO A 125 21.41 2.63 -5.32
N ASN A 126 21.54 1.30 -5.45
CA ASN A 126 22.42 0.67 -6.44
C ASN A 126 21.78 0.57 -7.85
N GLY A 127 20.62 1.16 -8.07
CA GLY A 127 19.90 1.19 -9.34
C GLY A 127 19.09 -0.06 -9.66
N LYS A 128 19.12 -1.10 -8.82
CA LYS A 128 18.34 -2.32 -9.03
C LYS A 128 16.86 -2.07 -8.69
N ASP A 129 15.98 -2.40 -9.63
CA ASP A 129 14.54 -2.46 -9.37
C ASP A 129 14.18 -3.78 -8.67
N LEU A 130 13.41 -3.67 -7.59
CA LEU A 130 12.94 -4.80 -6.81
C LEU A 130 11.60 -5.33 -7.30
N LEU A 131 10.85 -4.50 -8.04
CA LEU A 131 9.55 -4.88 -8.59
C LEU A 131 9.68 -5.22 -10.06
N PHE A 132 8.87 -6.19 -10.49
CA PHE A 132 8.79 -6.57 -11.89
C PHE A 132 7.45 -6.14 -12.45
N VAL A 133 7.49 -5.34 -13.50
CA VAL A 133 6.36 -5.07 -14.38
C VAL A 133 6.60 -5.80 -15.68
N ARG A 134 5.54 -6.42 -16.21
CA ARG A 134 5.66 -7.13 -17.47
C ARG A 134 6.01 -6.16 -18.60
N PRO A 135 6.86 -6.56 -19.55
CA PRO A 135 7.22 -5.71 -20.68
C PRO A 135 6.04 -5.43 -21.63
N ASP A 136 4.99 -6.25 -21.59
CA ASP A 136 3.75 -6.08 -22.35
C ASP A 136 2.62 -5.46 -21.51
N ALA A 137 2.94 -4.88 -20.34
CA ALA A 137 1.96 -4.17 -19.52
C ALA A 137 1.42 -2.95 -20.29
N VAL A 138 0.09 -2.77 -20.27
CA VAL A 138 -0.58 -1.66 -20.95
C VAL A 138 -0.94 -0.59 -19.93
N PHE A 139 -0.42 0.62 -20.12
CA PHE A 139 -0.66 1.78 -19.25
C PHE A 139 -1.71 2.73 -19.83
N ASN A 140 -2.92 2.24 -20.10
CA ASN A 140 -3.99 3.04 -20.73
C ASN A 140 -5.12 3.45 -19.78
N GLY A 141 -5.02 3.10 -18.49
CA GLY A 141 -6.06 3.40 -17.49
C GLY A 141 -7.37 2.62 -17.69
N GLN A 142 -7.42 1.66 -18.61
CA GLN A 142 -8.61 0.83 -18.83
C GLN A 142 -8.48 -0.53 -18.14
N LYS A 143 -7.26 -1.06 -18.05
CA LYS A 143 -6.96 -2.35 -17.44
C LYS A 143 -5.92 -2.18 -16.33
N PRO A 144 -6.03 -2.94 -15.23
CA PRO A 144 -5.04 -2.90 -14.17
C PRO A 144 -3.64 -3.24 -14.69
N ILE A 145 -2.65 -2.49 -14.20
CA ILE A 145 -1.25 -2.64 -14.60
C ILE A 145 -0.77 -4.05 -14.24
N SER A 146 -0.11 -4.70 -15.18
CA SER A 146 0.30 -6.10 -15.06
C SER A 146 1.71 -6.21 -14.48
N GLY A 147 1.79 -6.22 -13.16
CA GLY A 147 3.02 -6.36 -12.38
C GLY A 147 3.05 -5.38 -11.21
N GLY A 148 4.23 -5.18 -10.62
CA GLY A 148 4.36 -4.33 -9.44
C GLY A 148 3.55 -4.84 -8.25
N ILE A 149 2.83 -3.94 -7.58
CA ILE A 149 1.98 -4.25 -6.42
C ILE A 149 0.53 -3.79 -6.69
N PRO A 150 -0.31 -4.62 -7.35
CA PRO A 150 -1.70 -4.29 -7.60
C PRO A 150 -2.59 -4.58 -6.37
N HIS A 151 -3.57 -3.72 -6.13
CA HIS A 151 -4.51 -3.86 -5.02
C HIS A 151 -5.67 -4.82 -5.32
N CYS A 152 -5.93 -5.76 -4.42
CA CYS A 152 -7.11 -6.64 -4.46
C CYS A 152 -8.11 -6.20 -3.39
N PHE A 153 -9.13 -5.43 -3.76
CA PHE A 153 -10.13 -4.91 -2.82
C PHE A 153 -11.45 -4.60 -3.51
N PRO A 154 -12.61 -4.90 -2.90
CA PRO A 154 -12.82 -5.53 -1.58
C PRO A 154 -12.78 -7.07 -1.59
N GLN A 155 -12.59 -7.68 -2.76
CA GLN A 155 -12.58 -9.14 -2.95
C GLN A 155 -11.19 -9.60 -3.41
N PHE A 156 -10.71 -10.73 -2.88
CA PHE A 156 -9.53 -11.41 -3.40
C PHE A 156 -9.97 -12.62 -4.24
N GLY A 157 -9.42 -12.76 -5.44
CA GLY A 157 -9.77 -13.88 -6.34
C GLY A 157 -11.18 -13.75 -6.95
N PRO A 158 -11.71 -14.84 -7.53
CA PRO A 158 -13.04 -14.88 -8.14
C PRO A 158 -14.15 -14.84 -7.09
N GLY A 159 -15.33 -14.34 -7.47
CA GLY A 159 -16.46 -14.22 -6.56
C GLY A 159 -17.63 -13.45 -7.20
N LEU A 160 -18.47 -12.84 -6.36
CA LEU A 160 -19.70 -12.16 -6.79
C LEU A 160 -19.44 -10.89 -7.60
N ILE A 161 -18.32 -10.22 -7.33
CA ILE A 161 -17.85 -9.09 -8.10
C ILE A 161 -16.66 -9.50 -8.98
N GLN A 162 -16.23 -8.59 -9.86
CA GLN A 162 -15.06 -8.80 -10.71
C GLN A 162 -13.85 -9.32 -9.92
N GLN A 163 -13.06 -10.17 -10.58
CA GLN A 163 -11.93 -10.85 -9.93
C GLN A 163 -10.94 -9.84 -9.35
N HIS A 164 -10.55 -10.06 -8.09
CA HIS A 164 -9.71 -9.16 -7.29
C HIS A 164 -10.34 -7.79 -6.96
N GLY A 165 -11.65 -7.65 -7.10
CA GLY A 165 -12.36 -6.41 -6.77
C GLY A 165 -12.07 -5.28 -7.76
N PHE A 166 -12.47 -4.06 -7.38
CA PHE A 166 -12.49 -2.91 -8.28
C PHE A 166 -11.42 -1.87 -8.00
N ALA A 167 -10.77 -1.89 -6.83
CA ALA A 167 -9.85 -0.81 -6.42
C ALA A 167 -8.73 -0.53 -7.43
N ARG A 168 -8.13 -1.59 -8.00
CA ARG A 168 -7.08 -1.50 -9.02
C ARG A 168 -7.52 -0.94 -10.39
N ASN A 169 -8.81 -0.67 -10.57
CA ASN A 169 -9.39 -0.13 -11.80
C ASN A 169 -9.85 1.33 -11.65
N MET A 170 -9.63 1.96 -10.49
CA MET A 170 -10.07 3.32 -10.19
C MET A 170 -8.94 4.32 -10.43
N THR A 171 -9.28 5.57 -10.76
CA THR A 171 -8.34 6.71 -10.79
C THR A 171 -8.74 7.71 -9.73
#